data_AF-A0A6J4MV66-F1
#
_entry.id   AF-A0A6J4MV66-F1
#
_cell.length_a   1.000
_cell.length_b   1.000
_cell.length_c   1.000
_cell.angle_alpha   90.00
_cell.angle_beta   90.00
_cell.angle_gamma   90.00
#
_symmetry.space_group_name_H-M   'P 1'
#
loop_
_entity.id
_entity.type
_entity.pdbx_description
1 polymer ?
#
loop_
_entity_poly.entity_id
_entity_poly.type
_entity_poly.pdbx_seq_one_letter_code
_entity_poly.pdbx_strand_id
1 'polypeptide(L)'
;RHQTEALIGYLQAVGIKANLSFLQYAAMREQIRANKAALTHQTWGSFSVNDVSAATPNYFAFEAEDVTRDPEVRELLAKGGSSVDPEVRKAAYKAALKMIADKAYAVPLYSLPVYYAATADLVFKAYPDELPRFWEMSWR
;
A
#
# COMPACT_ATOMS: atom_id res chain seq x y z
N ARG A 1 5.38 14.73 -1.84
CA ARG A 1 6.64 15.43 -1.48
C ARG A 1 6.58 16.06 -0.09
N HIS A 2 5.70 17.05 0.14
CA HIS A 2 5.62 17.76 1.43
C HIS A 2 5.43 16.87 2.67
N GLN A 3 4.61 15.83 2.55
CA GLN A 3 4.45 14.81 3.60
C GLN A 3 5.78 14.12 3.93
N THR A 4 6.58 13.76 2.93
CA THR A 4 7.90 13.16 3.14
C THR A 4 8.88 14.14 3.79
N GLU A 5 8.85 15.42 3.40
CA GLU A 5 9.68 16.47 4.00
C GLU A 5 9.35 16.64 5.49
N ALA A 6 8.07 16.61 5.87
CA ALA A 6 7.64 16.64 7.26
C ALA A 6 8.13 15.40 8.04
N LEU A 7 8.02 14.19 7.46
CA LEU A 7 8.54 12.97 8.06
C LEU A 7 10.06 13.04 8.31
N ILE A 8 10.82 13.60 7.37
CA ILE A 8 12.26 13.82 7.54
C ILE A 8 12.54 14.77 8.71
N GLY A 9 11.73 15.81 8.89
CA GLY A 9 11.82 16.68 10.06
C GLY A 9 11.61 15.94 11.39
N TYR A 10 10.61 15.06 11.46
CA TYR A 10 10.38 14.23 12.65
C TYR A 10 11.50 13.20 12.90
N LEU A 11 12.03 12.58 11.84
CA LEU A 11 13.19 11.69 11.93
C LEU A 11 14.42 12.45 12.45
N GLN A 12 14.65 13.67 11.97
CA GLN A 12 15.75 14.52 12.41
C GLN A 12 15.63 14.90 13.90
N ALA A 13 14.41 15.13 14.40
CA ALA A 13 14.17 15.44 15.81
C ALA A 13 14.59 14.32 16.77
N VAL A 14 14.66 13.08 16.29
CA VAL A 14 15.17 11.91 17.03
C VAL A 14 16.58 11.47 16.60
N GLY A 15 17.30 12.32 15.85
CA GLY A 15 18.69 12.09 15.46
C GLY A 15 18.89 11.28 14.18
N ILE A 16 17.83 10.91 13.45
CA ILE A 16 17.91 10.19 12.19
C ILE A 16 18.02 11.18 11.03
N LYS A 17 19.15 11.18 10.33
CA LYS A 17 19.36 12.01 9.13
C LYS A 17 18.96 11.24 7.88
N ALA A 18 17.92 11.71 7.19
CA ALA A 18 17.44 11.11 5.94
C ALA A 18 17.65 12.08 4.76
N ASN A 19 18.10 11.55 3.62
CA ASN A 19 18.23 12.30 2.37
C ASN A 19 17.05 11.98 1.45
N LEU A 20 16.34 13.00 0.99
CA LEU A 20 15.18 12.82 0.11
C LEU A 20 15.58 12.61 -1.35
N SER A 21 15.30 11.41 -1.87
CA SER A 21 15.27 11.15 -3.31
C SER A 21 13.82 11.08 -3.78
N PHE A 22 13.36 12.10 -4.51
CA PHE A 22 12.00 12.15 -5.04
C PHE A 22 12.01 11.76 -6.53
N LEU A 23 11.52 10.55 -6.82
CA LEU A 23 11.59 9.92 -8.15
C LEU A 23 10.19 9.66 -8.72
N GLN A 24 10.13 9.47 -10.04
CA GLN A 24 8.96 8.87 -10.67
C GLN A 24 8.76 7.43 -10.16
N TYR A 25 7.51 6.97 -10.12
CA TYR A 25 7.14 5.69 -9.49
C TYR A 25 7.94 4.50 -10.04
N ALA A 26 8.08 4.36 -11.36
CA ALA A 26 8.84 3.26 -11.97
C ALA A 26 10.30 3.23 -11.49
N ALA A 27 10.99 4.37 -11.50
CA ALA A 27 12.37 4.49 -11.03
C ALA A 27 12.50 4.23 -9.53
N MET A 28 11.52 4.69 -8.72
CA MET A 28 11.47 4.39 -7.29
C MET A 28 11.38 2.88 -7.05
N ARG A 29 10.48 2.16 -7.73
CA ARG A 29 10.36 0.70 -7.59
C ARG A 29 11.67 -0.02 -7.91
N GLU A 30 12.40 0.41 -8.93
CA GLU A 30 13.71 -0.17 -9.24
C GLU A 30 14.70 -0.02 -8.08
N GLN A 31 14.72 1.14 -7.41
CA GLN A 31 15.58 1.34 -6.23
C GLN A 31 15.19 0.43 -5.06
N ILE A 32 13.89 0.22 -4.83
CA ILE A 32 13.38 -0.69 -3.79
C ILE A 32 13.84 -2.12 -4.07
N ARG A 33 13.57 -2.60 -5.29
CA ARG A 33 13.90 -3.98 -5.73
C ARG A 33 15.40 -4.25 -5.75
N ALA A 34 16.22 -3.23 -6.02
CA ALA A 34 17.67 -3.29 -5.94
C ALA A 34 18.21 -3.18 -4.50
N ASN A 35 17.33 -3.10 -3.49
CA ASN A 35 17.67 -2.91 -2.08
C ASN A 35 18.51 -1.64 -1.82
N LYS A 36 18.24 -0.57 -2.57
CA LYS A 36 18.93 0.73 -2.47
C LYS A 36 18.13 1.79 -1.72
N ALA A 37 16.88 1.50 -1.35
CA ALA A 37 16.02 2.39 -0.59
C ALA A 37 15.81 1.86 0.84
N ALA A 38 16.43 2.50 1.82
CA ALA A 38 16.31 2.10 3.23
C ALA A 38 14.95 2.44 3.85
N LEU A 39 14.30 3.51 3.37
CA LEU A 39 12.96 3.93 3.76
C LEU A 39 12.20 4.36 2.51
N THR A 40 10.96 3.90 2.38
CA THR A 40 10.09 4.24 1.25
C THR A 40 8.82 4.88 1.78
N HIS A 41 8.37 5.95 1.12
CA HIS A 41 7.08 6.57 1.37
C HIS A 41 6.29 6.56 0.06
N GLN A 42 5.27 5.71 0.01
CA GLN A 42 4.46 5.47 -1.17
C GLN A 42 3.03 5.06 -0.79
N THR A 43 2.17 4.97 -1.79
CA THR A 43 0.75 4.61 -1.66
C THR A 43 0.45 3.44 -2.59
N TRP A 44 -0.56 2.63 -2.27
CA TRP A 44 -0.94 1.48 -3.07
C TRP A 44 -2.46 1.43 -3.26
N GLY A 45 -2.90 1.29 -4.51
CA GLY A 45 -4.32 1.23 -4.88
C GLY A 45 -4.88 -0.19 -5.03
N SER A 46 -4.10 -1.23 -4.72
CA SER A 46 -4.53 -2.63 -4.74
C SER A 46 -5.14 -3.12 -6.06
N PHE A 47 -4.80 -2.48 -7.19
CA PHE A 47 -5.39 -2.75 -8.50
C PHE A 47 -6.93 -2.74 -8.49
N SER A 48 -7.56 -1.90 -7.66
CA SER A 48 -9.02 -1.87 -7.49
C SER A 48 -9.63 -3.17 -6.91
N VAL A 49 -8.82 -4.05 -6.34
CA VAL A 49 -9.25 -5.28 -5.68
C VAL A 49 -9.39 -5.04 -4.18
N ASN A 50 -10.61 -5.17 -3.66
CA ASN A 50 -10.93 -5.00 -2.25
C ASN A 50 -10.62 -6.26 -1.44
N ASP A 51 -9.36 -6.72 -1.46
CA ASP A 51 -8.90 -7.88 -0.70
C ASP A 51 -7.45 -7.69 -0.23
N VAL A 52 -7.15 -8.16 0.99
CA VAL A 52 -5.81 -8.04 1.61
C VAL A 52 -4.72 -8.66 0.74
N SER A 53 -5.05 -9.72 -0.01
CA SER A 53 -4.14 -10.39 -0.95
C SER A 53 -3.62 -9.48 -2.07
N ALA A 54 -4.34 -8.40 -2.41
CA ALA A 54 -3.94 -7.46 -3.45
C ALA A 54 -2.99 -6.34 -2.97
N ALA A 55 -2.63 -6.32 -1.68
CA ALA A 55 -1.76 -5.31 -1.09
C ALA A 55 -0.58 -5.89 -0.31
N THR A 56 -0.86 -6.45 0.87
CA THR A 56 0.17 -6.84 1.86
C THR A 56 1.24 -7.78 1.30
N PRO A 57 0.90 -8.80 0.48
CA PRO A 57 1.91 -9.72 -0.07
C PRO A 57 2.98 -9.06 -0.95
N ASN A 58 2.67 -7.96 -1.67
CA ASN A 58 3.64 -7.25 -2.52
C ASN A 58 4.87 -6.78 -1.72
N TYR A 59 4.69 -6.51 -0.42
CA TYR A 59 5.72 -5.93 0.44
C TYR A 59 6.32 -6.92 1.45
N PHE A 60 5.67 -8.06 1.70
CA PHE A 60 6.02 -8.94 2.83
C PHE A 60 5.92 -10.44 2.54
N ALA A 61 5.71 -10.84 1.28
CA ALA A 61 5.59 -12.24 0.89
C ALA A 61 6.68 -12.69 -0.10
N PHE A 62 7.89 -12.15 0.05
CA PHE A 62 9.07 -12.43 -0.78
C PHE A 62 8.95 -11.98 -2.25
N GLU A 63 7.95 -11.16 -2.55
CA GLU A 63 7.83 -10.44 -3.81
C GLU A 63 9.00 -9.47 -4.00
N ALA A 64 9.13 -8.91 -5.20
CA ALA A 64 10.30 -8.10 -5.57
C ALA A 64 10.51 -6.85 -4.68
N GLU A 65 9.45 -6.34 -4.03
CA GLU A 65 9.48 -5.17 -3.15
C GLU A 65 9.54 -5.53 -1.66
N ASP A 66 9.61 -6.82 -1.33
CA ASP A 66 9.84 -7.27 0.03
C ASP A 66 11.33 -7.17 0.39
N VAL A 67 11.65 -6.08 1.09
CA VAL A 67 12.97 -5.79 1.66
C VAL A 67 13.15 -6.40 3.05
N THR A 68 12.08 -6.89 3.69
CA THR A 68 12.11 -7.45 5.04
C THR A 68 12.46 -8.94 5.04
N ARG A 69 11.99 -9.67 4.02
CA ARG A 69 12.23 -11.10 3.79
C ARG A 69 11.98 -11.96 5.03
N ASP A 70 10.96 -11.63 5.81
CA ASP A 70 10.56 -12.40 7.00
C ASP A 70 9.77 -13.67 6.60
N PRO A 71 10.32 -14.89 6.83
CA PRO A 71 9.66 -16.13 6.43
C PRO A 71 8.36 -16.40 7.18
N GLU A 72 8.25 -15.98 8.45
CA GLU A 72 7.04 -16.21 9.25
C GLU A 72 5.88 -15.36 8.73
N VAL A 73 6.16 -14.08 8.41
CA VAL A 73 5.18 -13.19 7.78
C VAL A 73 4.74 -13.76 6.43
N ARG A 74 5.70 -14.19 5.59
CA ARG A 74 5.40 -14.79 4.28
C ARG A 74 4.49 -16.01 4.40
N GLU A 75 4.74 -16.90 5.36
CA GLU A 75 3.93 -18.11 5.56
C GLU A 75 2.51 -17.79 6.01
N LEU A 76 2.34 -16.82 6.92
CA LEU A 76 1.02 -16.36 7.35
C LEU A 76 0.23 -15.74 6.19
N LEU A 77 0.87 -14.91 5.37
CA LEU A 77 0.25 -14.31 4.18
C LEU A 77 -0.12 -15.37 3.14
N ALA A 78 0.74 -16.36 2.89
CA ALA A 78 0.46 -17.47 1.99
C ALA A 78 -0.72 -18.32 2.48
N LYS A 79 -0.81 -18.59 3.79
CA LYS A 79 -1.96 -19.29 4.40
C LYS A 79 -3.26 -18.50 4.22
N GLY A 80 -3.24 -17.19 4.42
CA GLY A 80 -4.40 -16.33 4.21
C GLY A 80 -4.81 -16.20 2.73
N GLY A 81 -3.84 -16.23 1.82
CA GLY A 81 -4.08 -16.11 0.37
C GLY A 81 -4.53 -17.40 -0.32
N SER A 82 -4.21 -18.56 0.23
CA SER A 82 -4.54 -19.88 -0.35
C SER A 82 -5.81 -20.51 0.21
N SER A 83 -6.41 -19.93 1.27
CA SER A 83 -7.66 -20.42 1.85
C SER A 83 -8.88 -19.67 1.33
N VAL A 84 -9.99 -20.38 1.17
CA VAL A 84 -11.32 -19.81 0.89
C VAL A 84 -12.17 -19.64 2.15
N ASP A 85 -11.76 -20.21 3.28
CA ASP A 85 -12.47 -20.11 4.56
C ASP A 85 -12.21 -18.71 5.19
N PRO A 86 -13.26 -17.87 5.36
CA PRO A 86 -13.10 -16.53 5.89
C PRO A 86 -12.41 -16.44 7.25
N GLU A 87 -12.64 -17.41 8.15
CA GLU A 87 -12.06 -17.38 9.50
C GLU A 87 -10.59 -17.77 9.48
N VAL A 88 -10.21 -18.74 8.65
CA VAL A 88 -8.79 -19.08 8.41
C VAL A 88 -8.04 -17.88 7.84
N ARG A 89 -8.64 -17.18 6.86
CA ARG A 89 -8.06 -15.98 6.26
C ARG A 89 -7.87 -14.87 7.29
N LYS A 90 -8.93 -14.52 8.03
CA LYS A 90 -8.90 -13.47 9.06
C LYS A 90 -7.83 -13.75 10.12
N ALA A 91 -7.76 -14.99 10.61
CA ALA A 91 -6.79 -15.37 11.64
C ALA A 91 -5.34 -15.25 11.10
N ALA A 92 -5.07 -15.75 9.90
CA ALA A 92 -3.75 -15.71 9.29
C ALA A 92 -3.30 -14.27 8.99
N TYR A 93 -4.15 -13.45 8.36
CA TYR A 93 -3.83 -12.05 8.07
C TYR A 93 -3.69 -11.21 9.35
N LYS A 94 -4.52 -11.44 10.37
CA LYS A 94 -4.38 -10.75 11.67
C LYS A 94 -3.02 -11.03 12.30
N ALA A 95 -2.57 -12.28 12.27
CA ALA A 95 -1.25 -12.66 12.79
C ALA A 95 -0.11 -12.01 11.98
N ALA A 96 -0.19 -12.02 10.65
CA ALA A 96 0.80 -11.38 9.77
C ALA A 96 0.89 -9.88 10.03
N LEU A 97 -0.25 -9.18 10.01
CA LEU A 97 -0.33 -7.74 10.22
C LEU A 97 0.14 -7.33 11.62
N LYS A 98 -0.17 -8.15 12.64
CA LYS A 98 0.37 -7.94 13.98
C LYS A 98 1.89 -8.02 14.00
N MET A 99 2.48 -9.03 13.35
CA MET A 99 3.93 -9.19 13.31
C MET A 99 4.62 -8.05 12.56
N ILE A 100 4.07 -7.62 11.42
CA ILE A 100 4.54 -6.45 10.67
C ILE A 100 4.55 -5.19 11.55
N ALA A 101 3.50 -4.99 12.35
CA ALA A 101 3.39 -3.85 13.26
C ALA A 101 4.36 -3.97 14.46
N ASP A 102 4.42 -5.12 15.12
CA ASP A 102 5.29 -5.36 16.28
C ASP A 102 6.78 -5.20 15.92
N LYS A 103 7.17 -5.61 14.71
CA LYS A 103 8.54 -5.47 14.19
C LYS A 103 8.79 -4.12 13.48
N ALA A 104 7.78 -3.24 13.43
CA ALA A 104 7.83 -1.94 12.78
C ALA A 104 8.32 -1.96 11.31
N TYR A 105 7.93 -3.00 10.56
CA TYR A 105 8.31 -3.15 9.15
C TYR A 105 7.63 -2.16 8.20
N ALA A 106 6.46 -1.66 8.59
CA ALA A 106 5.80 -0.53 7.93
C ALA A 106 5.00 0.28 8.95
N VAL A 107 4.82 1.56 8.64
CA VAL A 107 4.03 2.49 9.43
C VAL A 107 2.89 3.03 8.54
N PRO A 108 1.66 2.52 8.70
CA PRO A 108 0.50 3.10 8.02
C PRO A 108 0.28 4.55 8.48
N LEU A 109 0.14 5.47 7.54
CA LEU A 109 -0.01 6.90 7.85
C LEU A 109 -1.48 7.34 7.78
N TYR A 110 -2.12 7.15 6.62
CA TYR A 110 -3.50 7.55 6.35
C TYR A 110 -4.02 6.84 5.10
N SER A 111 -5.35 6.82 4.95
CA SER A 111 -6.02 6.45 3.69
C SER A 111 -6.18 7.69 2.81
N LEU A 112 -5.89 7.55 1.52
CA LEU A 112 -6.12 8.63 0.57
C LEU A 112 -7.58 8.64 0.09
N PRO A 113 -8.27 9.79 0.14
CA PRO A 113 -9.56 9.93 -0.54
C PRO A 113 -9.36 10.12 -2.05
N VAL A 114 -10.23 9.49 -2.85
CA VAL A 114 -10.35 9.75 -4.29
C VAL A 114 -11.49 10.73 -4.53
N TYR A 115 -11.20 11.79 -5.27
CA TYR A 115 -12.17 12.80 -5.65
C TYR A 115 -12.43 12.73 -7.15
N TYR A 116 -13.71 12.81 -7.53
CA TYR A 116 -14.14 12.91 -8.92
C TYR A 116 -14.72 14.30 -9.14
N ALA A 117 -14.25 14.98 -10.19
CA ALA A 117 -14.78 16.26 -10.64
C ALA A 117 -15.47 16.06 -12.00
N ALA A 118 -16.73 16.47 -12.08
CA ALA A 118 -17.54 16.40 -13.30
C ALA A 118 -18.46 17.62 -13.39
N THR A 119 -18.92 17.93 -14.60
CA THR A 119 -19.95 18.97 -14.83
C THR A 119 -21.28 18.54 -14.20
N ALA A 120 -22.11 19.50 -13.81
CA ALA A 120 -23.44 19.21 -13.24
C ALA A 120 -24.38 18.45 -14.20
N ASP A 121 -24.13 18.57 -15.51
CA ASP A 121 -24.90 17.89 -16.56
C ASP A 121 -24.55 16.40 -16.71
N LEU A 122 -23.43 15.94 -16.13
CA LEU A 122 -23.05 14.54 -16.16
C LEU A 122 -23.71 13.78 -15.01
N VAL A 123 -24.48 12.75 -15.34
CA VAL A 123 -24.95 11.76 -14.37
C VAL A 123 -23.79 10.81 -14.07
N PHE A 124 -23.12 11.05 -12.94
CA PHE A 124 -21.98 10.27 -12.48
C PHE A 124 -22.23 9.63 -11.11
N LYS A 125 -21.76 8.39 -10.94
CA LYS A 125 -21.74 7.68 -9.66
C LYS A 125 -20.33 7.13 -9.40
N ALA A 126 -19.78 7.48 -8.25
CA ALA A 126 -18.51 6.92 -7.77
C ALA A 126 -18.72 5.52 -7.18
N TYR A 127 -17.66 4.70 -7.21
CA TYR A 127 -17.68 3.33 -6.73
C TYR A 127 -16.47 3.03 -5.83
N PRO A 128 -16.61 2.10 -4.86
CA PRO A 128 -15.52 1.77 -3.93
C PRO A 128 -14.28 1.14 -4.57
N ASP A 129 -14.40 0.62 -5.78
CA ASP A 129 -13.29 0.05 -6.57
C ASP A 129 -12.51 1.13 -7.35
N GLU A 130 -12.88 2.40 -7.20
CA GLU A 130 -12.25 3.54 -7.85
C GLU A 130 -12.37 3.57 -9.38
N LEU A 131 -13.12 2.65 -9.99
CA LEU A 131 -13.24 2.51 -11.45
C LEU A 131 -14.43 3.33 -12.00
N PRO A 132 -14.19 4.36 -12.84
CA PRO A 132 -15.25 5.09 -13.53
C PRO A 132 -15.95 4.19 -14.56
N ARG A 133 -17.24 3.94 -14.35
CA ARG A 133 -18.06 3.14 -15.26
C ARG A 133 -18.65 4.03 -16.35
N PHE A 134 -17.84 4.39 -17.34
CA PHE A 134 -18.26 5.31 -18.41
C PHE A 134 -19.54 4.85 -19.14
N TRP A 135 -19.78 3.54 -19.22
CA TRP A 135 -20.98 2.96 -19.83
C TRP A 135 -22.27 3.17 -19.02
N GLU A 136 -22.18 3.54 -17.74
CA GLU A 136 -23.35 3.89 -16.91
C GLU A 136 -23.59 5.40 -16.85
N MET A 137 -22.67 6.20 -17.41
CA MET A 137 -22.79 7.66 -17.39
C MET A 137 -23.71 8.13 -18.51
N SER A 138 -24.47 9.18 -18.23
CA SER A 138 -25.31 9.85 -19.22
C SER A 138 -25.30 11.36 -19.01
N TRP A 139 -25.72 12.09 -20.03
CA TRP A 139 -25.97 13.53 -19.95
C TRP A 139 -27.43 13.79 -19.61
N ARG A 140 -27.69 14.84 -18.84
CA ARG A 140 -29.05 15.35 -18.58
C ARG A 140 -29.60 16.15 -19.75
#